data_AF-A0A8T4CHC1-F1
#
_entry.id   AF-A0A8T4CHC1-F1
#
_cell.length_a   1.000
_cell.length_b   1.000
_cell.length_c   1.000
_cell.angle_alpha   90.00
_cell.angle_beta   90.00
_cell.angle_gamma   90.00
#
_symmetry.space_group_name_H-M   'P 1'
#
loop_
_entity.id
_entity.type
_entity.pdbx_description
1 polymer ?
#
loop_
_entity_poly.entity_id
_entity_poly.type
_entity_poly.pdbx_seq_one_letter_code
_entity_poly.pdbx_strand_id
1 'polypeptide(L)' 'MTVSKVVFIGAGPGDPELITLKGKKFLQKADVVIYAGSLLNPEILKYAKPSAELHDSAKMHREEVFKVFVKSAR' A
#
# COMPACT_ATOMS: atom_id res chain seq x y z
N MET A 1 -17.99 -3.62 -10.26
CA MET A 1 -17.22 -2.47 -9.74
C MET A 1 -15.83 -2.54 -10.34
N THR A 2 -15.48 -1.60 -11.20
CA THR A 2 -14.10 -1.44 -11.69
C THR A 2 -13.28 -0.88 -10.54
N VAL A 3 -12.30 -1.63 -10.04
CA VAL A 3 -11.41 -1.14 -8.99
C VAL A 3 -10.56 -0.01 -9.59
N SER A 4 -10.47 1.12 -8.90
CA SER A 4 -9.59 2.20 -9.29
C SER A 4 -8.15 1.68 -9.37
N LYS A 5 -7.39 2.09 -10.38
CA LYS A 5 -6.01 1.64 -10.62
C LYS A 5 -5.06 1.93 -9.44
N VAL A 6 -5.45 2.87 -8.58
CA VAL A 6 -4.81 3.16 -7.29
C VAL A 6 -5.88 3.14 -6.20
N VAL A 7 -5.58 2.49 -5.08
CA VAL A 7 -6.48 2.40 -3.91
C VAL A 7 -5.76 3.00 -2.70
N PHE A 8 -6.33 4.05 -2.13
CA PHE A 8 -5.84 4.62 -0.88
C PHE A 8 -6.49 3.89 0.30
N ILE A 9 -5.66 3.40 1.21
CA ILE A 9 -6.08 2.58 2.35
C ILE A 9 -5.57 3.25 3.63
N GLY A 10 -6.49 3.54 4.56
CA GLY A 10 -6.12 3.86 5.93
C GLY A 10 -5.70 2.59 6.66
N ALA A 11 -4.48 2.56 7.17
CA ALA A 11 -3.90 1.40 7.84
C ALA A 11 -4.35 1.22 9.31
N GLY A 12 -5.08 2.20 9.85
CA GLY A 12 -5.47 2.26 11.26
C GLY A 12 -4.40 2.93 12.14
N PRO A 13 -4.55 2.86 13.47
CA PRO A 13 -3.67 3.55 14.42
C PRO A 13 -2.37 2.82 14.74
N GLY A 14 -2.12 1.64 14.14
CA GLY A 14 -0.86 0.90 14.28
C GLY A 14 -1.05 -0.60 14.53
N ASP A 15 -2.13 -1.00 15.22
CA ASP A 15 -2.46 -2.42 15.37
C ASP A 15 -2.86 -3.04 14.01
N PRO A 16 -2.20 -4.12 13.55
CA PRO A 16 -2.52 -4.75 12.27
C PRO A 16 -3.95 -5.26 12.15
N GLU A 17 -4.62 -5.60 13.25
CA GLU A 17 -6.00 -6.08 13.21
C GLU A 17 -7.02 -4.94 13.03
N LEU A 18 -6.62 -3.69 13.26
CA LEU A 18 -7.48 -2.51 13.10
C LEU A 18 -7.52 -1.97 11.66
N ILE A 19 -6.80 -2.58 10.72
CA ILE A 19 -7.04 -2.35 9.30
C ILE A 19 -8.43 -2.86 8.91
N THR A 20 -9.16 -2.09 8.10
CA THR A 20 -10.48 -2.55 7.64
C THR A 20 -10.39 -3.85 6.83
N LEU A 21 -11.42 -4.69 6.91
CA LEU A 21 -11.49 -5.94 6.12
C LEU A 21 -11.30 -5.70 4.62
N LYS A 22 -11.83 -4.58 4.10
CA LYS A 22 -11.67 -4.22 2.68
C LYS A 22 -10.24 -3.76 2.37
N GLY A 23 -9.62 -2.98 3.26
CA GLY A 23 -8.21 -2.58 3.15
C GLY A 23 -7.27 -3.78 3.10
N LYS A 24 -7.42 -4.73 4.03
CA LYS A 24 -6.65 -5.99 4.03
C LYS A 24 -6.81 -6.77 2.72
N LYS A 25 -8.05 -6.91 2.22
CA LYS A 25 -8.33 -7.61 0.96
C LYS A 25 -7.68 -6.93 -0.26
N PHE A 26 -7.58 -5.60 -0.27
CA PHE A 26 -6.86 -4.89 -1.33
C PHE A 26 -5.35 -5.08 -1.21
N LEU A 27 -4.80 -4.95 0.01
CA LEU A 27 -3.38 -5.16 0.27
C LEU A 27 -2.92 -6.57 -0.14
N GLN A 28 -3.73 -7.60 0.14
CA GLN A 28 -3.47 -8.99 -0.27
C GLN A 28 -3.46 -9.21 -1.78
N LYS A 29 -4.06 -8.31 -2.58
CA LYS A 29 -4.15 -8.44 -4.04
C LYS A 29 -3.19 -7.51 -4.78
N ALA A 30 -2.76 -6.42 -4.15
CA ALA A 30 -1.97 -5.36 -4.76
C ALA A 30 -0.63 -5.89 -5.32
N ASP A 31 -0.36 -5.59 -6.58
CA ASP A 31 0.96 -5.79 -7.22
C ASP A 31 2.02 -4.84 -6.68
N VAL A 32 1.61 -3.63 -6.32
CA VAL A 32 2.49 -2.58 -5.82
C VAL A 32 1.87 -1.96 -4.57
N VAL A 33 2.68 -1.83 -3.52
CA VAL A 33 2.28 -1.22 -2.25
C VAL A 33 3.24 -0.07 -1.95
N ILE A 34 2.68 1.13 -1.78
CA ILE A 34 3.41 2.30 -1.31
C ILE A 34 2.95 2.59 0.11
N TYR A 35 3.89 2.70 1.06
CA TYR A 35 3.58 2.91 2.47
C TYR A 35 4.40 4.05 3.09
N ALA A 36 3.85 4.65 4.16
CA ALA A 36 4.38 5.84 4.80
C ALA A 36 5.46 5.55 5.87
N GLY A 37 6.53 4.85 5.49
CA GLY A 37 7.70 4.60 6.35
C GLY A 37 7.35 4.19 7.78
N SER A 38 7.95 4.87 8.76
CA SER A 38 7.81 4.57 10.19
C SER A 38 6.41 4.83 10.77
N LEU A 39 5.51 5.47 10.03
CA LEU A 39 4.12 5.67 10.48
C LEU A 39 3.27 4.42 10.29
N LEU A 40 3.74 3.46 9.48
CA LEU A 40 3.09 2.17 9.32
C LEU A 40 3.76 1.12 10.20
N ASN A 41 2.96 0.35 10.93
CA ASN A 41 3.46 -0.88 11.56
C ASN A 41 3.86 -1.90 10.47
N PRO A 42 5.14 -2.35 10.41
CA PRO A 42 5.61 -3.30 9.39
C PRO A 42 4.83 -4.62 9.36
N GLU A 43 4.22 -5.03 10.47
CA GLU A 43 3.37 -6.23 10.53
C GLU A 43 2.18 -6.17 9.56
N ILE A 44 1.68 -4.97 9.24
CA ILE A 44 0.61 -4.79 8.24
C ILE A 44 1.08 -5.21 6.85
N LEU A 45 2.36 -4.97 6.52
CA LEU A 45 2.93 -5.34 5.21
C LEU A 45 3.00 -6.86 5.01
N LYS A 46 2.91 -7.67 6.08
CA LYS A 46 2.81 -9.14 5.98
C LYS A 46 1.53 -9.60 5.31
N TYR A 47 0.50 -8.75 5.24
CA TYR A 47 -0.70 -9.04 4.46
C TYR A 47 -0.53 -8.81 2.97
N ALA A 48 0.52 -8.09 2.54
CA ALA A 48 0.81 -7.96 1.12
C ALA A 48 1.14 -9.33 0.53
N LYS A 49 0.82 -9.53 -0.74
CA LYS A 49 1.22 -10.76 -1.41
C LYS A 49 2.75 -10.86 -1.49
N PRO A 50 3.34 -12.07 -1.48
CA PRO A 50 4.80 -12.23 -1.49
C PRO A 50 5.49 -11.63 -2.72
N SER A 51 4.79 -11.51 -3.84
CA SER A 51 5.30 -10.93 -5.08
C SER A 51 5.07 -9.42 -5.20
N ALA A 52 4.53 -8.76 -4.17
CA ALA A 52 4.27 -7.33 -4.22
C ALA A 52 5.58 -6.53 -4.20
N GLU A 53 5.67 -5.52 -5.07
CA GLU A 53 6.72 -4.51 -4.99
C GLU A 53 6.37 -3.53 -3.84
N LEU A 54 7.28 -3.39 -2.87
CA LEU A 54 7.09 -2.55 -1.70
C LEU A 54 7.93 -1.27 -1.83
N HIS A 55 7.29 -0.11 -1.74
CA HIS A 55 7.95 1.19 -1.76
C HIS A 55 7.71 1.96 -0.45
N ASP A 56 8.79 2.32 0.23
CA ASP A 56 8.75 3.21 1.37
C ASP A 56 8.73 4.67 0.90
N SER A 57 7.57 5.33 1.01
CA SER A 57 7.43 6.72 0.56
C SER A 57 8.19 7.71 1.43
N ALA A 58 8.62 7.35 2.64
CA ALA A 58 9.45 8.24 3.48
C ALA A 58 10.84 8.49 2.87
N LYS A 59 11.25 7.66 1.90
CA LYS A 59 12.54 7.75 1.19
C LYS A 59 12.41 8.29 -0.23
N MET A 60 11.23 8.81 -0.58
CA MET A 60 10.90 9.21 -1.96
C MET A 60 10.44 10.66 -2.02
N HIS A 61 10.76 11.33 -3.11
CA HIS A 61 10.13 12.58 -3.47
C HIS A 61 8.75 12.33 -4.10
N ARG A 62 7.89 13.37 -4.07
CA ARG A 62 6.52 13.29 -4.59
C ARG A 62 6.50 12.83 -6.04
N GLU A 63 7.39 13.34 -6.88
CA GLU A 63 7.49 13.02 -8.30
C GLU A 63 7.80 11.53 -8.52
N GLU A 64 8.58 10.92 -7.64
CA GLU A 64 8.92 9.49 -7.70
C GLU A 64 7.71 8.62 -7.35
N VAL A 65 6.96 9.00 -6.31
CA VAL A 65 5.70 8.32 -5.95
C VAL A 65 4.70 8.40 -7.12
N PHE A 66 4.57 9.57 -7.75
CA PHE A 66 3.73 9.74 -8.93
C PHE A 66 4.19 8.89 -10.12
N LYS A 67 5.50 8.74 -10.35
CA LYS A 67 6.03 7.84 -11.39
C LYS A 67 5.62 6.39 -11.14
N VAL A 68 5.68 5.93 -9.88
CA VAL A 68 5.21 4.59 -9.52
C VAL A 68 3.71 4.45 -9.80
N PHE A 69 2.88 5.42 -9.40
CA PHE A 69 1.46 5.40 -9.73
C PHE A 69 1.21 5.25 -11.23
N VAL A 70 1.84 6.07 -12.07
CA VAL A 70 1.61 6.06 -13.53
C VAL A 70 2.10 4.78 -14.19
N LYS A 71 3.20 4.20 -13.71
CA LYS A 71 3.75 2.93 -14.23
C LYS A 71 2.84 1.75 -13.87
N SER A 72 2.35 1.71 -12.64
CA SER A 72 1.61 0.56 -12.09
C SER A 72 0.11 0.62 -12.36
N ALA A 73 -0.43 1.81 -12.60
CA ALA A 73 -1.83 2.03 -12.94
C ALA A 73 -2.16 1.78 -14.42
N ARG A 74 -1.47 0.89 -15.13
CA ARG A 74 -1.75 0.63 -16.55
C ARG A 74 -2.68 -0.54 -16.74
#